data_AF-A0A9P0ASP2-F1
#
_entry.id   AF-A0A9P0ASP2-F1
#
_cell.length_a   1.000
_cell.length_b   1.000
_cell.length_c   1.000
_cell.angle_alpha   90.00
_cell.angle_beta   90.00
_cell.angle_gamma   90.00
#
_symmetry.space_group_name_H-M   'P 1'
#
loop_
_entity.id
_entity.type
_entity.pdbx_description
1 polymer ?
#
loop_
_entity_poly.entity_id
_entity_poly.type
_entity_poly.pdbx_seq_one_letter_code
_entity_poly.pdbx_strand_id
1 'polypeptide(L)'
;MIGLYFKIFKNSVLKIIPTKYCKTVNVSVRNIGINKANVNTNVVKDVILFKYDKETHFKFMNLFALCQFGFWTYLSSFAYSNLRDAPVNKSEDINWWKKINLGDNKYRHGITIFLFIIGWGILSITWMYSLKSVKYLILRKGGEMVSVVTYSPLGKNRIFTLRLENISCQEQRIMAKSQLPLKIKGHMFYYILDMNGEFKNPLLFDNTAGLKRNLK
;
A
#
# COMPACT_ATOMS: atom_id res chain seq x y z
N MET A 1 -21.31 -11.73 -10.16
CA MET A 1 -19.95 -11.88 -10.73
C MET A 1 -18.91 -10.85 -10.25
N ILE A 2 -19.22 -10.05 -9.22
CA ILE A 2 -18.29 -9.09 -8.60
C ILE A 2 -17.70 -9.63 -7.27
N GLY A 3 -18.45 -10.49 -6.57
CA GLY A 3 -17.97 -11.18 -5.35
C GLY A 3 -16.84 -12.18 -5.60
N LEU A 4 -16.70 -12.74 -6.81
CA LEU A 4 -15.59 -13.62 -7.16
C LEU A 4 -14.28 -12.84 -7.35
N TYR A 5 -14.33 -11.65 -7.95
CA TYR A 5 -13.15 -10.78 -8.10
C TYR A 5 -12.69 -10.21 -6.76
N PHE A 6 -13.60 -9.88 -5.84
CA PHE A 6 -13.21 -9.47 -4.48
C PHE A 6 -12.61 -10.62 -3.68
N LYS A 7 -13.10 -11.86 -3.88
CA LYS A 7 -12.56 -13.08 -3.26
C LYS A 7 -11.23 -13.53 -3.89
N ILE A 8 -11.04 -13.32 -5.20
CA ILE A 8 -9.78 -13.55 -5.92
C ILE A 8 -8.75 -12.47 -5.58
N PHE A 9 -9.13 -11.19 -5.45
CA PHE A 9 -8.21 -10.14 -5.00
C PHE A 9 -7.80 -10.32 -3.53
N LYS A 10 -8.75 -10.74 -2.66
CA LYS A 10 -8.46 -11.13 -1.28
C LYS A 10 -7.58 -12.39 -1.22
N ASN A 11 -7.82 -13.41 -2.06
CA ASN A 11 -7.04 -14.65 -2.06
C ASN A 11 -5.67 -14.55 -2.79
N SER A 12 -5.52 -13.70 -3.79
CA SER A 12 -4.25 -13.52 -4.52
C SER A 12 -3.28 -12.61 -3.78
N VAL A 13 -3.79 -11.59 -3.05
CA VAL A 13 -2.95 -10.76 -2.17
C VAL A 13 -2.60 -11.50 -0.87
N LEU A 14 -3.46 -12.41 -0.38
CA LEU A 14 -3.14 -13.27 0.79
C LEU A 14 -2.31 -14.51 0.46
N LYS A 15 -2.16 -14.91 -0.81
CA LYS A 15 -1.31 -16.06 -1.21
C LYS A 15 0.13 -15.70 -1.56
N ILE A 16 0.49 -14.42 -1.63
CA ILE A 16 1.90 -13.97 -1.77
C ILE A 16 2.59 -13.87 -0.39
N ILE A 17 1.84 -14.09 0.70
CA ILE A 17 2.42 -14.37 2.00
C ILE A 17 2.51 -15.90 2.12
N PRO A 18 3.71 -16.51 2.12
CA PRO A 18 3.84 -17.87 2.62
C PRO A 18 3.54 -17.86 4.13
N THR A 19 2.27 -17.94 4.49
CA THR A 19 1.83 -18.41 5.81
C THR A 19 2.09 -19.91 5.85
N LYS A 20 3.35 -20.28 6.09
CA LYS A 20 3.82 -21.56 6.64
C LYS A 20 5.33 -21.63 6.43
N TYR A 21 6.06 -21.05 7.37
CA TYR A 21 7.24 -21.63 8.00
C TYR A 21 7.56 -20.72 9.19
N CYS A 22 6.83 -20.90 10.29
CA CYS A 22 7.35 -20.53 11.60
C CYS A 22 8.42 -21.56 11.94
N LYS A 23 9.61 -21.43 11.34
CA LYS A 23 10.81 -21.89 12.01
C LYS A 23 11.10 -20.80 13.01
N THR A 24 10.92 -21.13 14.28
CA THR A 24 11.58 -20.47 15.40
C THR A 24 13.07 -20.54 15.14
N VAL A 25 13.57 -19.56 14.37
CA VAL A 25 15.00 -19.28 14.35
C VAL A 25 15.27 -18.71 15.72
N ASN A 26 15.85 -19.52 16.59
CA ASN A 26 16.56 -19.04 17.77
C ASN A 26 17.74 -18.21 17.26
N VAL A 27 17.45 -16.98 16.86
CA VAL A 27 18.48 -15.96 16.75
C VAL A 27 18.92 -15.76 18.18
N SER A 28 20.05 -16.36 18.52
CA SER A 28 20.89 -15.93 19.63
C SER A 28 21.21 -14.45 19.38
N VAL A 29 20.30 -13.57 19.77
CA VAL A 29 20.57 -12.16 19.94
C VAL A 29 21.62 -12.12 21.02
N ARG A 30 22.90 -12.01 20.62
CA ARG A 30 23.94 -11.60 21.54
C ARG A 30 23.43 -10.30 22.15
N ASN A 31 23.03 -10.38 23.42
CA ASN A 31 22.70 -9.23 24.25
C ASN A 31 23.97 -8.41 24.38
N ILE A 32 24.24 -7.57 23.38
CA ILE A 32 25.00 -6.35 23.62
C ILE A 32 24.05 -5.54 24.50
N GLY A 33 24.32 -5.58 25.80
CA GLY A 33 23.53 -4.97 26.87
C GLY A 33 23.49 -3.46 26.76
N ILE A 34 22.85 -2.94 25.72
CA ILE A 34 22.26 -1.61 25.76
C ILE A 34 20.97 -1.81 26.54
N ASN A 35 20.94 -1.32 27.78
CA ASN A 35 19.76 -1.34 28.65
C ASN A 35 18.55 -0.74 27.92
N LYS A 36 17.77 -1.56 27.20
CA LYS A 36 16.52 -1.15 26.53
C LYS A 36 15.55 -0.49 27.51
N ALA A 37 15.66 -0.86 28.80
CA ALA A 37 14.86 -0.34 29.90
C ALA A 37 15.21 1.09 30.34
N ASN A 38 16.36 1.66 29.93
CA ASN A 38 16.83 2.95 30.45
C ASN A 38 17.06 4.00 29.34
N VAL A 39 16.24 3.95 28.29
CA VAL A 39 16.23 5.01 27.27
C VAL A 39 15.20 6.04 27.70
N ASN A 40 15.65 7.27 27.93
CA ASN A 40 14.75 8.38 28.26
C ASN A 40 13.85 8.67 27.04
N THR A 41 12.59 8.29 27.13
CA THR A 41 11.56 8.51 26.10
C THR A 41 11.00 9.93 26.15
N ASN A 42 11.27 10.68 27.23
CA ASN A 42 10.88 12.08 27.35
C ASN A 42 11.91 12.97 26.64
N VAL A 43 11.60 13.32 25.40
CA VAL A 43 12.49 14.09 24.54
C VAL A 43 12.22 15.59 24.73
N VAL A 44 13.27 16.36 25.02
CA VAL A 44 13.17 17.81 25.25
C VAL A 44 12.83 18.58 23.97
N LYS A 45 13.26 18.06 22.81
CA LYS A 45 13.04 18.65 21.48
C LYS A 45 12.34 17.68 20.55
N ASP A 46 11.74 18.20 19.48
CA ASP A 46 11.19 17.36 18.43
C ASP A 46 12.32 16.57 17.74
N VAL A 47 12.15 15.25 17.64
CA VAL A 47 13.16 14.35 17.08
C VAL A 47 12.57 13.56 15.93
N ILE A 48 13.24 13.59 14.78
CA ILE A 48 12.90 12.74 13.65
C ILE A 48 13.35 11.32 13.97
N LEU A 49 12.40 10.38 14.02
CA LEU A 49 12.66 8.96 14.24
C LEU A 49 13.00 8.26 12.92
N PHE A 50 12.28 8.61 11.85
CA PHE A 50 12.40 8.01 10.53
C PHE A 50 12.32 9.07 9.43
N LYS A 51 13.19 8.95 8.43
CA LYS A 51 13.24 9.80 7.24
C LYS A 51 13.36 8.92 6.00
N TYR A 52 12.42 9.06 5.07
CA TYR A 52 12.50 8.48 3.74
C TYR A 52 12.36 9.59 2.72
N ASP A 53 13.43 9.88 1.98
CA ASP A 53 13.51 11.04 1.08
C ASP A 53 13.71 10.57 -0.36
N LYS A 54 12.65 10.04 -0.97
CA LYS A 54 12.63 9.58 -2.35
C LYS A 54 11.39 10.10 -3.09
N GLU A 55 11.21 11.42 -3.08
CA GLU A 55 10.07 12.07 -3.75
C GLU A 55 10.01 11.77 -5.26
N THR A 56 11.17 11.64 -5.90
CA THR A 56 11.27 11.33 -7.34
C THR A 56 10.58 10.01 -7.69
N HIS A 57 10.77 8.98 -6.86
CA HIS A 57 10.14 7.68 -7.07
C HIS A 57 8.61 7.79 -7.09
N PHE A 58 8.01 8.48 -6.12
CA PHE A 58 6.55 8.68 -6.10
C PHE A 58 6.05 9.55 -7.26
N LYS A 59 6.82 10.57 -7.69
CA LYS A 59 6.50 11.36 -8.88
C LYS A 59 6.47 10.49 -10.14
N PHE A 60 7.46 9.62 -10.33
CA PHE A 60 7.48 8.67 -11.45
C PHE A 60 6.34 7.66 -11.39
N MET A 61 6.00 7.12 -10.20
CA MET A 61 4.86 6.22 -10.04
C MET A 61 3.53 6.89 -10.41
N ASN A 62 3.33 8.15 -9.99
CA ASN A 62 2.13 8.91 -10.35
C ASN A 62 2.08 9.22 -11.85
N LEU A 63 3.20 9.62 -12.45
CA LEU A 63 3.28 9.85 -13.89
C LEU A 63 2.96 8.57 -14.66
N PHE A 64 3.55 7.44 -14.27
CA PHE A 64 3.26 6.14 -14.85
C PHE A 64 1.78 5.78 -14.71
N ALA A 65 1.16 5.99 -13.55
CA ALA A 65 -0.25 5.72 -13.35
C ALA A 65 -1.16 6.61 -14.21
N LEU A 66 -0.81 7.88 -14.42
CA LEU A 66 -1.54 8.76 -15.34
C LEU A 66 -1.41 8.30 -16.79
N CYS A 67 -0.21 7.89 -17.23
CA CYS A 67 -0.01 7.32 -18.56
C CYS A 67 -0.83 6.03 -18.75
N GLN A 68 -0.81 5.12 -17.77
CA GLN A 68 -1.62 3.90 -17.78
C GLN A 68 -3.12 4.23 -17.83
N PHE A 69 -3.59 5.17 -17.01
CA PHE A 69 -4.97 5.61 -17.03
C PHE A 69 -5.39 6.14 -18.41
N GLY A 70 -4.55 6.96 -19.04
CA GLY A 70 -4.75 7.44 -20.40
C GLY A 70 -4.81 6.29 -21.41
N PHE A 71 -3.88 5.34 -21.32
CA PHE A 71 -3.85 4.15 -22.18
C PHE A 71 -5.13 3.29 -22.05
N TRP A 72 -5.56 2.97 -20.83
CA TRP A 72 -6.77 2.17 -20.60
C TRP A 72 -8.05 2.91 -21.00
N THR A 73 -8.08 4.24 -20.80
CA THR A 73 -9.19 5.08 -21.27
C THR A 73 -9.25 5.13 -22.79
N TYR A 74 -8.09 5.20 -23.46
CA TYR A 74 -7.99 5.10 -24.91
C TYR A 74 -8.49 3.73 -25.40
N LEU A 75 -8.08 2.62 -24.77
CA LEU A 75 -8.60 1.29 -25.10
C LEU A 75 -10.11 1.18 -24.88
N SER A 76 -10.65 1.80 -23.82
CA SER A 76 -12.08 1.85 -23.56
C SER A 76 -12.81 2.59 -24.70
N SER A 77 -12.32 3.77 -25.09
CA SER A 77 -12.87 4.52 -26.23
C SER A 77 -12.72 3.76 -27.56
N PHE A 78 -11.60 3.07 -27.75
CA PHE A 78 -11.37 2.25 -28.93
C PHE A 78 -12.35 1.07 -28.99
N ALA A 79 -12.56 0.38 -27.88
CA ALA A 79 -13.53 -0.70 -27.77
C ALA A 79 -14.96 -0.20 -28.09
N TYR A 80 -15.30 0.97 -27.57
CA TYR A 80 -16.59 1.59 -27.84
C TYR A 80 -16.77 2.00 -29.30
N SER A 81 -15.74 2.46 -30.02
CA SER A 81 -15.90 2.97 -31.38
C SER A 81 -15.57 1.96 -32.49
N ASN A 82 -14.65 1.03 -32.26
CA ASN A 82 -14.07 0.18 -33.30
C ASN A 82 -14.39 -1.32 -33.19
N LEU A 83 -15.04 -1.78 -32.10
CA LEU A 83 -15.53 -3.17 -32.07
C LEU A 83 -16.66 -3.33 -33.08
N ARG A 84 -16.40 -4.13 -34.11
CA ARG A 84 -17.33 -4.45 -35.20
C ARG A 84 -18.08 -5.74 -34.91
N ASP A 85 -19.29 -5.83 -35.45
CA ASP A 85 -20.04 -7.07 -35.46
C ASP A 85 -19.34 -8.11 -36.34
N ALA A 86 -19.03 -9.25 -35.75
CA ALA A 86 -18.58 -10.44 -36.45
C ALA A 86 -19.73 -11.46 -36.40
N PRO A 87 -20.39 -11.77 -37.52
CA PRO A 87 -21.48 -12.74 -37.52
C PRO A 87 -20.91 -14.12 -37.17
N VAL A 88 -21.39 -14.68 -36.06
CA VAL A 88 -20.99 -15.99 -35.57
C VAL A 88 -22.08 -17.02 -35.87
N ASN A 89 -21.70 -18.15 -36.48
CA ASN A 89 -22.59 -19.30 -36.64
C ASN A 89 -22.93 -19.89 -35.26
N LYS A 90 -24.22 -19.93 -34.90
CA LYS A 90 -24.70 -20.45 -33.61
C LYS A 90 -24.90 -21.98 -33.62
N SER A 91 -24.10 -22.73 -34.38
CA SER A 91 -24.16 -24.20 -34.32
C SER A 91 -23.80 -24.69 -32.91
N GLU A 92 -24.44 -25.77 -32.47
CA GLU A 92 -24.41 -26.20 -31.07
C GLU A 92 -23.01 -26.71 -30.65
N ASP A 93 -22.22 -27.22 -31.59
CA ASP A 93 -20.91 -27.86 -31.35
C ASP A 93 -19.69 -26.92 -31.22
N ILE A 94 -19.86 -25.60 -31.26
CA ILE A 94 -18.71 -24.68 -31.18
C ILE A 94 -18.36 -24.27 -29.74
N ASN A 95 -17.06 -24.19 -29.44
CA ASN A 95 -16.54 -23.71 -28.15
C ASN A 95 -17.06 -22.30 -27.78
N TRP A 96 -17.27 -22.07 -26.49
CA TRP A 96 -17.94 -20.87 -25.96
C TRP A 96 -17.28 -19.54 -26.36
N TRP A 97 -15.95 -19.48 -26.52
CA TRP A 97 -15.25 -18.26 -26.95
C TRP A 97 -15.51 -17.91 -28.42
N LYS A 98 -15.77 -18.92 -29.28
CA LYS A 98 -16.14 -18.70 -30.68
C LYS A 98 -17.59 -18.24 -30.81
N LYS A 99 -18.44 -18.49 -29.81
CA LYS A 99 -19.85 -18.06 -29.75
C LYS A 99 -20.02 -16.57 -29.41
N ILE A 100 -18.95 -15.88 -28.96
CA ILE A 100 -19.01 -14.48 -28.54
C ILE A 100 -18.89 -13.56 -29.76
N ASN A 101 -19.94 -12.77 -30.03
CA ASN A 101 -19.85 -11.64 -30.94
C ASN A 101 -19.44 -10.38 -30.17
N LEU A 102 -18.26 -9.84 -30.48
CA LEU A 102 -17.69 -8.67 -29.82
C LEU A 102 -18.39 -7.35 -30.20
N GLY A 103 -19.08 -7.31 -31.34
CA GLY A 103 -19.82 -6.12 -31.79
C GLY A 103 -21.20 -5.97 -31.17
N ASP A 104 -21.76 -7.05 -30.59
CA ASP A 104 -23.05 -7.00 -29.92
C ASP A 104 -22.99 -6.00 -28.74
N ASN A 105 -24.01 -5.14 -28.64
CA ASN A 105 -24.07 -4.03 -27.70
C ASN A 105 -23.75 -4.48 -26.27
N LYS A 106 -24.19 -5.68 -25.87
CA LYS A 106 -23.92 -6.25 -24.54
C LYS A 106 -22.41 -6.41 -24.27
N TYR A 107 -21.68 -7.03 -25.19
CA TYR A 107 -20.25 -7.29 -25.03
C TYR A 107 -19.43 -6.03 -25.24
N ARG A 108 -19.83 -5.17 -26.20
CA ARG A 108 -19.19 -3.88 -26.46
C ARG A 108 -19.20 -2.97 -25.24
N HIS A 109 -20.37 -2.76 -24.63
CA HIS A 109 -20.49 -1.95 -23.41
C HIS A 109 -19.79 -2.63 -22.23
N GLY A 110 -19.89 -3.95 -22.08
CA GLY A 110 -19.23 -4.70 -21.02
C GLY A 110 -17.71 -4.53 -21.04
N ILE A 111 -17.09 -4.71 -22.22
CA ILE A 111 -15.64 -4.55 -22.41
C ILE A 111 -15.23 -3.08 -22.18
N THR A 112 -15.99 -2.13 -22.72
CA THR A 112 -15.73 -0.69 -22.55
C THR A 112 -15.70 -0.30 -21.07
N ILE A 113 -16.71 -0.70 -20.30
CA ILE A 113 -16.80 -0.43 -18.85
C ILE A 113 -15.67 -1.13 -18.10
N PHE A 114 -15.37 -2.38 -18.44
CA PHE A 114 -14.31 -3.15 -17.80
C PHE A 114 -12.93 -2.49 -17.96
N LEU A 115 -12.59 -2.06 -19.18
CA LEU A 115 -11.33 -1.35 -19.47
C LEU A 115 -11.23 -0.03 -18.69
N PHE A 116 -12.34 0.71 -18.61
CA PHE A 116 -12.40 1.95 -17.85
C PHE A 116 -12.20 1.73 -16.35
N ILE A 117 -12.82 0.68 -15.79
CA ILE A 117 -12.64 0.30 -14.38
C ILE A 117 -11.19 -0.09 -14.08
N ILE A 118 -10.53 -0.82 -14.99
CA ILE A 118 -9.10 -1.17 -14.83
C ILE A 118 -8.25 0.11 -14.76
N GLY A 119 -8.47 1.05 -15.69
CA GLY A 119 -7.76 2.34 -15.68
C GLY A 119 -7.92 3.07 -14.35
N TRP A 120 -9.15 3.26 -13.89
CA TRP A 120 -9.44 3.89 -12.60
C TRP A 120 -8.87 3.11 -11.41
N GLY A 121 -8.87 1.78 -11.48
CA GLY A 121 -8.29 0.91 -10.47
C GLY A 121 -6.79 1.14 -10.31
N ILE A 122 -6.03 1.18 -11.41
CA ILE A 122 -4.57 1.41 -11.40
C ILE A 122 -4.25 2.79 -10.81
N LEU A 123 -4.99 3.83 -11.21
CA LEU A 123 -4.81 5.18 -10.69
C LEU A 123 -5.10 5.23 -9.17
N SER A 124 -6.23 4.65 -8.75
CA SER A 124 -6.66 4.64 -7.35
C SER A 124 -5.68 3.87 -6.45
N ILE A 125 -5.19 2.72 -6.90
CA ILE A 125 -4.21 1.91 -6.15
C ILE A 125 -2.89 2.68 -6.00
N THR A 126 -2.38 3.29 -7.07
CA THR A 126 -1.14 4.08 -7.02
C THR A 126 -1.25 5.28 -6.09
N TRP A 127 -2.38 5.99 -6.12
CA TRP A 127 -2.62 7.12 -5.22
C TRP A 127 -2.79 6.67 -3.76
N MET A 128 -3.50 5.56 -3.53
CA MET A 128 -3.64 5.00 -2.20
C MET A 128 -2.30 4.56 -1.61
N TYR A 129 -1.43 3.95 -2.42
CA TYR A 129 -0.06 3.62 -2.03
C TYR A 129 0.73 4.88 -1.65
N SER A 130 0.66 5.94 -2.48
CA SER A 130 1.33 7.21 -2.19
C SER A 130 0.83 7.83 -0.87
N LEU A 131 -0.48 7.85 -0.63
CA LEU A 131 -1.07 8.40 0.60
C LEU A 131 -0.74 7.60 1.86
N LYS A 132 -0.39 6.32 1.71
CA LYS A 132 -0.07 5.43 2.83
C LYS A 132 1.41 5.27 3.10
N SER A 133 2.26 5.70 2.17
CA SER A 133 3.70 5.73 2.41
C SER A 133 4.09 6.89 3.33
N VAL A 134 4.85 6.58 4.37
CA VAL A 134 5.33 7.55 5.35
C VAL A 134 6.65 8.15 4.89
N LYS A 135 6.71 9.47 4.84
CA LYS A 135 7.91 10.26 4.52
C LYS A 135 8.75 10.56 5.76
N TYR A 136 8.10 11.06 6.80
CA TYR A 136 8.75 11.37 8.07
C TYR A 136 7.92 10.87 9.25
N LEU A 137 8.62 10.38 10.26
CA LEU A 137 8.04 10.11 11.57
C LEU A 137 8.75 11.00 12.58
N ILE A 138 8.03 11.91 13.21
CA ILE A 138 8.59 12.89 14.14
C ILE A 138 7.98 12.67 15.51
N LEU A 139 8.82 12.37 16.50
CA LEU A 139 8.43 12.36 17.91
C LEU A 139 8.46 13.81 18.41
N ARG A 140 7.33 14.28 18.94
CA ARG A 140 7.23 15.63 19.49
C ARG A 140 7.88 15.70 20.87
N LYS A 141 8.21 16.93 21.30
CA LYS A 141 8.64 17.22 22.67
C LYS A 141 7.69 16.57 23.70
N GLY A 142 8.25 15.99 24.76
CA GLY A 142 7.52 15.25 25.78
C GLY A 142 7.32 13.76 25.49
N GLY A 143 7.56 13.28 24.26
CA GLY A 143 7.48 11.85 23.93
C GLY A 143 6.07 11.25 23.84
N GLU A 144 5.02 12.03 24.11
CA GLU A 144 3.63 11.55 24.10
C GLU A 144 2.98 11.59 22.71
N MET A 145 3.41 12.52 21.85
CA MET A 145 2.80 12.79 20.54
C MET A 145 3.77 12.46 19.41
N VAL A 146 3.25 11.86 18.34
CA VAL A 146 3.97 11.54 17.11
C VAL A 146 3.28 12.21 15.93
N SER A 147 4.05 12.93 15.12
CA SER A 147 3.60 13.46 13.85
C SER A 147 4.04 12.55 12.71
N VAL A 148 3.06 12.10 11.94
CA VAL A 148 3.27 11.26 10.75
C VAL A 148 3.11 12.17 9.53
N VAL A 149 4.16 12.22 8.71
CA VAL A 149 4.13 12.93 7.42
C VAL A 149 4.05 11.88 6.33
N THR A 150 3.02 11.93 5.50
CA THR A 150 2.84 11.02 4.37
C THR A 150 3.05 11.71 3.04
N TYR A 151 3.43 10.92 2.04
CA TYR A 151 3.44 11.37 0.66
C TYR A 151 2.02 11.66 0.18
N SER A 152 1.93 12.49 -0.86
CA SER A 152 0.68 12.84 -1.51
C SER A 152 0.87 12.83 -3.01
N PRO A 153 -0.10 12.31 -3.79
CA PRO A 153 0.02 12.26 -5.23
C PRO A 153 0.13 13.64 -5.88
N LEU A 154 -0.42 14.68 -5.24
CA LEU A 154 -0.38 16.08 -5.71
C LEU A 154 0.81 16.88 -5.13
N GLY A 155 1.82 16.22 -4.56
CA GLY A 155 3.06 16.86 -4.09
C GLY A 155 2.97 17.61 -2.75
N LYS A 156 1.77 17.98 -2.28
CA LYS A 156 1.57 18.58 -0.95
C LYS A 156 1.59 17.49 0.13
N ASN A 157 2.67 17.44 0.91
CA ASN A 157 2.80 16.48 2.02
C ASN A 157 1.68 16.68 3.05
N ARG A 158 1.06 15.58 3.49
CA ARG A 158 0.03 15.61 4.54
C ARG A 158 0.69 15.28 5.87
N ILE A 159 0.40 16.09 6.88
CA ILE A 159 0.91 15.91 8.25
C ILE A 159 -0.28 15.75 9.17
N PHE A 160 -0.21 14.78 10.07
CA PHE A 160 -1.15 14.65 11.16
C PHE A 160 -0.43 14.19 12.42
N THR A 161 -0.87 14.71 13.56
CA THR A 161 -0.26 14.43 14.87
C THR A 161 -1.21 13.59 15.69
N LEU A 162 -0.68 12.52 16.30
CA LEU A 162 -1.44 11.56 17.08
C LEU A 162 -0.70 11.23 18.37
N ARG A 163 -1.46 10.76 19.37
CA ARG A 163 -0.88 10.23 20.61
C ARG A 163 -0.16 8.91 20.32
N LEU A 164 0.95 8.66 21.01
CA LEU A 164 1.77 7.46 20.85
C LEU A 164 0.99 6.17 21.16
N GLU A 165 0.03 6.24 22.08
CA GLU A 165 -0.89 5.16 22.42
C GLU A 165 -1.76 4.69 21.24
N ASN A 166 -1.99 5.55 20.26
CA ASN A 166 -2.81 5.27 19.08
C ASN A 166 -2.02 4.68 17.91
N ILE A 167 -0.72 4.40 18.12
CA ILE A 167 0.20 3.88 17.10
C ILE A 167 0.78 2.54 17.56
N SER A 168 0.77 1.58 16.65
CA SER A 168 1.31 0.24 16.87
C SER A 168 2.07 -0.25 15.65
N CYS A 169 3.27 -0.76 15.86
CA CYS A 169 4.05 -1.39 14.81
C CYS A 169 3.79 -2.90 14.80
N GLN A 170 3.41 -3.46 13.65
CA GLN A 170 3.08 -4.89 13.53
C GLN A 170 4.32 -5.79 13.65
N GLU A 171 5.44 -5.30 13.13
CA GLU A 171 6.73 -6.01 13.10
C GLU A 171 7.83 -5.15 13.73
N GLN A 172 8.94 -5.79 14.10
CA GLN A 172 10.14 -5.06 14.54
C GLN A 172 11.00 -4.70 13.33
N ARG A 173 11.72 -3.58 13.40
CA ARG A 173 12.64 -3.13 12.33
C ARG A 173 13.60 -4.24 11.88
N ILE A 174 14.11 -5.06 12.80
CA ILE A 174 15.09 -6.12 12.52
C ILE A 174 14.46 -7.29 11.73
N MET A 175 13.16 -7.53 11.89
CA MET A 175 12.46 -8.62 11.19
C MET A 175 11.82 -8.20 9.87
N ALA A 176 11.57 -6.90 9.68
CA ALA A 176 10.97 -6.36 8.47
C ALA A 176 11.95 -6.42 7.29
N LYS A 177 11.61 -7.16 6.23
CA LYS A 177 12.49 -7.36 5.06
C LYS A 177 12.58 -6.14 4.14
N SER A 178 11.47 -5.44 3.93
CA SER A 178 11.39 -4.35 2.94
C SER A 178 10.46 -3.22 3.38
N GLN A 179 9.35 -3.56 4.01
CA GLN A 179 8.32 -2.61 4.43
C GLN A 179 7.87 -2.94 5.85
N LEU A 180 7.75 -1.90 6.66
CA LEU A 180 7.34 -1.96 8.05
C LEU A 180 5.92 -1.38 8.19
N PRO A 181 4.89 -2.22 8.40
CA PRO A 181 3.51 -1.76 8.52
C PRO A 181 3.24 -1.15 9.90
N LEU A 182 2.80 0.11 9.88
CA LEU A 182 2.38 0.90 11.04
C LEU A 182 0.85 0.98 11.10
N LYS A 183 0.27 0.43 12.15
CA LYS A 183 -1.16 0.55 12.43
C LYS A 183 -1.42 1.83 13.23
N ILE A 184 -2.43 2.55 12.78
CA ILE A 184 -2.91 3.76 13.44
C ILE A 184 -4.38 3.55 13.81
N LYS A 185 -4.75 3.90 15.05
CA LYS A 185 -6.13 3.84 15.54
C LYS A 185 -7.03 4.78 14.72
N GLY A 186 -8.24 4.33 14.40
CA GLY A 186 -9.20 5.12 13.59
C GLY A 186 -8.97 5.08 12.08
N HIS A 187 -7.88 4.44 11.59
CA HIS A 187 -7.64 4.26 10.16
C HIS A 187 -7.77 2.79 9.74
N MET A 188 -8.51 2.55 8.64
CA MET A 188 -8.74 1.20 8.12
C MET A 188 -7.42 0.53 7.69
N PHE A 189 -6.66 1.19 6.81
CA PHE A 189 -5.41 0.65 6.26
C PHE A 189 -4.17 1.04 7.06
N TYR A 190 -3.19 0.14 7.07
CA TYR A 190 -1.85 0.36 7.61
C TYR A 190 -1.10 1.41 6.80
N TYR A 191 -0.27 2.18 7.49
CA TYR A 191 0.73 3.05 6.89
C TYR A 191 2.01 2.25 6.70
N ILE A 192 2.77 2.57 5.65
CA ILE A 192 3.93 1.78 5.25
C ILE A 192 5.19 2.63 5.44
N LEU A 193 6.13 2.13 6.25
CA LEU A 193 7.48 2.68 6.35
C LEU A 193 8.39 1.80 5.50
N ASP A 194 9.13 2.40 4.58
CA ASP A 194 10.09 1.68 3.73
C ASP A 194 11.41 1.49 4.50
N MET A 195 11.95 0.27 4.53
CA MET A 195 13.22 -0.05 5.19
C MET A 195 14.42 0.59 4.49
N ASN A 196 14.27 1.05 3.25
CA ASN A 196 15.26 1.86 2.55
C ASN A 196 15.39 3.29 3.12
N GLY A 197 14.52 3.69 4.06
CA GLY A 197 14.62 4.95 4.77
C GLY A 197 15.65 4.93 5.90
N GLU A 198 16.12 6.11 6.28
CA GLU A 198 17.05 6.30 7.37
C GLU A 198 16.33 6.41 8.72
N PHE A 199 16.69 5.55 9.66
CA PHE A 199 16.31 5.68 11.06
C PHE A 199 17.35 6.51 11.80
N LYS A 200 17.07 7.80 12.04
CA LYS A 200 18.02 8.69 12.72
C LYS A 200 18.28 8.27 14.17
N ASN A 201 17.26 7.75 14.85
CA ASN A 201 17.35 7.27 16.24
C ASN A 201 16.65 5.90 16.40
N PRO A 202 17.32 4.80 16.01
CA PRO A 202 16.71 3.47 16.00
C PRO A 202 16.27 3.00 17.39
N LEU A 203 17.06 3.29 18.44
CA LEU A 203 16.72 2.92 19.82
C LEU A 203 15.47 3.63 20.35
N LEU A 204 15.35 4.95 20.07
CA LEU A 204 14.15 5.70 20.43
C LEU A 204 12.93 5.22 19.66
N PHE A 205 13.09 4.89 18.37
CA PHE A 205 12.02 4.33 17.57
C PHE A 205 11.53 2.99 18.13
N ASP A 206 12.44 2.06 18.41
CA ASP A 206 12.10 0.72 18.91
C ASP A 206 11.39 0.76 20.27
N ASN A 207 11.72 1.75 21.12
CA ASN A 207 11.11 1.93 22.45
C ASN A 207 9.84 2.80 22.45
N THR A 208 9.50 3.47 21.34
CA THR A 208 8.33 4.37 21.26
C THR A 208 7.33 3.91 20.19
N ALA A 209 7.52 4.35 18.94
CA ALA A 209 6.60 4.12 17.84
C ALA A 209 6.70 2.70 17.23
N GLY A 210 7.85 2.05 17.40
CA GLY A 210 8.13 0.69 16.94
C GLY A 210 7.57 -0.42 17.84
N LEU A 211 6.91 -0.06 18.94
CA LEU A 211 6.31 -1.04 19.85
C LEU A 211 5.01 -1.61 19.28
N LYS A 212 4.86 -2.93 19.41
CA LYS A 212 3.61 -3.63 19.11
C LYS A 212 2.63 -3.46 20.26
N ARG A 213 1.59 -2.66 20.04
CA ARG A 213 0.48 -2.44 20.97
C ARG A 213 -0.82 -3.00 20.43
N ASN A 214 -1.70 -3.46 21.31
CA ASN A 214 -3.06 -3.81 20.93
C ASN A 214 -3.92 -2.54 20.99
N LEU A 215 -4.31 -2.03 19.83
CA LEU A 215 -5.11 -0.81 19.72
C LEU A 215 -6.58 -1.21 19.91
N LYS A 216 -7.15 -0.86 21.08
CA LYS A 216 -8.59 -0.97 21.33
C LYS A 216 -9.35 0.06 20.52
#